data_AF-A0A9Q4MIV5-F1
#
_entry.id   AF-A0A9Q4MIV5-F1
#
_cell.length_a   1.000
_cell.length_b   1.000
_cell.length_c   1.000
_cell.angle_alpha   90.00
_cell.angle_beta   90.00
_cell.angle_gamma   90.00
#
_symmetry.space_group_name_H-M   'P 1'
#
loop_
_entity.id
_entity.type
_entity.pdbx_description
1 polymer ?
#
loop_
_entity_poly.entity_id
_entity_poly.type
_entity_poly.pdbx_seq_one_letter_code
_entity_poly.pdbx_strand_id
1 'polypeptide(L)'
;MIDLNHLDTIANRLSDLLPPALYESRGELQTLFKDVLQAGLAKLDLVTREEFEIQRVILLSTREKLETLLHTLVLLEDRLTDQGKN
;
A
#
# COMPACT_ATOMS: atom_id res chain seq x y z
N MET A 1 -3.67 1.00 1.36
CA MET A 1 -4.93 0.29 1.67
C MET A 1 -5.82 0.46 0.45
N ILE A 2 -6.42 -0.60 -0.10
CA ILE A 2 -7.21 -0.48 -1.34
C ILE A 2 -8.43 0.41 -1.07
N ASP A 3 -8.61 1.45 -1.87
CA ASP A 3 -9.75 2.37 -1.78
C ASP A 3 -10.97 1.76 -2.51
N LEU A 4 -12.11 1.64 -1.82
CA LEU A 4 -13.33 1.02 -2.38
C LEU A 4 -13.85 1.79 -3.61
N ASN A 5 -13.63 3.10 -3.65
CA ASN A 5 -14.03 3.97 -4.77
C ASN A 5 -13.41 3.56 -6.11
N HIS A 6 -12.24 2.92 -6.08
CA HIS A 6 -11.59 2.48 -7.31
C HIS A 6 -12.14 1.17 -7.85
N LEU A 7 -12.65 0.27 -6.99
CA LEU A 7 -13.38 -0.91 -7.43
C LEU A 7 -14.66 -0.52 -8.17
N ASP A 8 -15.38 0.48 -7.65
CA ASP A 8 -16.57 1.02 -8.31
C ASP A 8 -16.24 1.64 -9.67
N THR A 9 -15.10 2.31 -9.80
CA THR A 9 -14.65 2.89 -11.08
C THR A 9 -14.37 1.81 -12.13
N ILE A 10 -13.78 0.68 -11.72
CA ILE A 10 -13.52 -0.46 -12.59
C ILE A 10 -14.84 -1.13 -12.99
N ALA A 11 -15.75 -1.33 -12.03
CA ALA A 11 -17.06 -1.93 -12.27
C ALA A 11 -17.93 -1.08 -13.23
N ASN A 12 -17.88 0.25 -13.10
CA ASN A 12 -18.60 1.17 -13.98
C ASN A 12 -18.02 1.15 -15.40
N ARG A 13 -16.69 1.27 -15.56
CA ARG A 13 -16.04 1.17 -16.89
C ARG A 13 -16.32 -0.14 -17.59
N LEU A 14 -16.38 -1.22 -16.83
CA LEU A 14 -16.68 -2.54 -17.34
C LEU A 14 -18.12 -2.63 -17.83
N SER A 15 -19.06 -2.06 -17.07
CA SER A 15 -20.47 -1.98 -17.46
C SER A 15 -20.68 -1.12 -18.70
N ASP A 16 -19.95 -0.01 -18.84
CA ASP A 16 -20.02 0.90 -19.98
C ASP A 16 -19.45 0.31 -21.28
N LEU A 17 -18.47 -0.58 -21.17
CA LEU A 17 -17.78 -1.22 -22.30
C LEU A 17 -18.40 -2.56 -22.72
N LEU A 18 -19.57 -2.94 -22.18
CA LEU A 18 -20.28 -4.16 -22.56
C LEU A 18 -21.37 -3.87 -23.63
N PRO A 19 -21.10 -4.12 -24.92
CA PRO A 19 -22.13 -4.06 -25.94
C PRO A 19 -23.24 -5.11 -25.70
N PRO A 20 -24.52 -4.76 -25.93
CA PRO A 20 -25.62 -5.69 -25.80
C PRO A 20 -25.57 -6.86 -26.79
N ALA A 21 -24.72 -6.80 -27.82
CA ALA A 21 -24.53 -7.87 -28.80
C ALA A 21 -23.52 -8.96 -28.36
N LEU A 22 -22.72 -8.72 -27.30
CA LEU A 22 -21.65 -9.64 -26.90
C LEU A 22 -22.06 -10.69 -25.85
N TYR A 23 -23.32 -10.68 -25.39
CA TYR A 23 -23.82 -11.70 -24.46
C TYR A 23 -23.71 -13.14 -25.03
N GLU A 24 -23.62 -13.30 -26.36
CA GLU A 24 -23.49 -14.60 -27.00
C GLU A 24 -22.04 -15.12 -27.11
N SER A 25 -21.01 -14.24 -27.09
CA SER A 25 -19.59 -14.62 -27.21
C SER A 25 -18.86 -14.60 -25.86
N ARG A 26 -19.09 -15.63 -25.03
CA ARG A 26 -18.45 -15.74 -23.69
C ARG A 26 -16.93 -15.59 -23.67
N GLY A 27 -16.23 -16.01 -24.74
CA GLY A 27 -14.77 -15.94 -24.82
C GLY A 27 -14.23 -14.51 -25.03
N GLU A 28 -14.92 -13.69 -25.84
CA GLU A 28 -14.54 -12.29 -26.06
C GLU A 28 -14.86 -11.44 -24.83
N LEU A 29 -16.00 -11.71 -24.18
CA LEU A 29 -16.34 -11.10 -22.89
C LEU A 29 -15.27 -11.37 -21.83
N GLN A 30 -14.81 -12.62 -21.69
CA GLN A 30 -13.78 -12.97 -20.71
C GLN A 30 -12.47 -12.23 -20.94
N THR A 31 -12.08 -12.07 -22.21
CA THR A 31 -10.84 -11.37 -22.59
C THR A 31 -10.95 -9.87 -22.29
N LEU A 32 -12.05 -9.23 -22.70
CA LEU A 32 -12.32 -7.82 -22.39
C LEU A 32 -12.36 -7.56 -20.87
N PHE A 33 -12.97 -8.47 -20.11
CA PHE A 33 -13.04 -8.39 -18.65
C PHE A 33 -11.65 -8.42 -18.02
N LYS A 34 -10.80 -9.33 -18.50
CA LYS A 34 -9.41 -9.46 -18.04
C LYS A 34 -8.60 -8.20 -18.32
N ASP A 35 -8.73 -7.63 -19.51
CA ASP A 35 -8.00 -6.43 -19.92
C ASP A 35 -8.44 -5.20 -19.11
N VAL A 36 -9.74 -5.02 -18.87
CA VAL A 36 -10.28 -3.93 -18.04
C VAL A 36 -9.86 -4.09 -16.58
N LEU A 37 -9.91 -5.30 -16.03
CA LEU A 37 -9.42 -5.57 -14.67
C LEU A 37 -7.92 -5.30 -14.57
N GLN A 38 -7.13 -5.72 -15.54
CA GLN A 38 -5.68 -5.51 -15.54
C GLN A 38 -5.33 -4.02 -15.65
N ALA A 39 -6.01 -3.27 -16.52
CA ALA A 39 -5.84 -1.82 -16.64
C ALA A 39 -6.35 -1.06 -15.40
N GLY A 40 -7.41 -1.56 -14.76
CA GLY A 40 -7.96 -1.03 -13.52
C GLY A 40 -7.01 -1.23 -12.34
N LEU A 41 -6.54 -2.46 -12.15
CA LEU A 41 -5.56 -2.83 -11.14
C LEU A 41 -4.23 -2.07 -11.34
N ALA A 42 -3.77 -1.89 -12.58
CA ALA A 42 -2.56 -1.10 -12.86
C ALA A 42 -2.69 0.40 -12.52
N LYS A 43 -3.93 0.92 -12.45
CA LYS A 43 -4.22 2.29 -12.00
C LYS A 43 -4.39 2.43 -10.49
N LEU A 44 -4.60 1.32 -9.79
CA LEU A 44 -4.49 1.31 -8.34
C LEU A 44 -3.00 1.45 -8.03
N ASP A 45 -2.66 2.30 -7.05
CA ASP A 45 -1.30 2.39 -6.51
C ASP A 45 -0.98 1.11 -5.72
N LEU A 46 -0.88 0.00 -6.45
CA LEU A 46 -0.68 -1.34 -5.90
C LEU A 46 0.80 -1.46 -5.56
N VAL A 47 1.08 -1.35 -4.27
CA VAL A 47 2.33 -1.88 -3.73
C VAL A 47 2.26 -3.40 -3.84
N THR A 48 3.29 -3.98 -4.45
CA THR A 48 3.43 -5.43 -4.49
C THR A 48 3.52 -5.96 -3.06
N ARG A 49 3.14 -7.23 -2.86
CA ARG A 49 3.29 -7.86 -1.55
C ARG A 49 4.75 -7.82 -1.07
N GLU A 50 5.71 -7.97 -1.98
CA GLU A 50 7.14 -7.91 -1.67
C GLU A 50 7.55 -6.51 -1.17
N GLU A 51 7.14 -5.44 -1.86
CA GLU A 51 7.44 -4.07 -1.43
C GLU A 51 6.79 -3.75 -0.08
N PHE A 52 5.58 -4.25 0.18
CA PHE A 52 4.93 -4.10 1.49
C PHE A 52 5.72 -4.79 2.61
N GLU A 53 6.18 -6.02 2.37
CA GLU A 53 7.01 -6.76 3.33
C GLU A 53 8.32 -6.02 3.61
N ILE A 54 8.98 -5.49 2.57
CA ILE A 54 10.21 -4.70 2.69
C ILE A 54 9.95 -3.44 3.54
N GLN A 55 8.88 -2.69 3.25
CA GLN A 55 8.54 -1.49 4.03
C GLN A 55 8.25 -1.83 5.50
N ARG A 56 7.62 -2.98 5.78
CA ARG A 56 7.40 -3.43 7.16
C ARG A 56 8.70 -3.69 7.89
N VAL A 57 9.66 -4.35 7.25
CA VAL A 57 10.99 -4.61 7.82
C VAL A 57 11.75 -3.30 8.09
N ILE A 58 11.72 -2.37 7.14
CA ILE A 58 12.33 -1.04 7.31
C ILE A 58 11.70 -0.32 8.49
N LEU A 59 10.37 -0.32 8.60
CA LEU A 59 9.66 0.33 9.71
C LEU A 59 10.03 -0.26 11.07
N LEU A 60 10.18 -1.59 11.15
CA LEU A 60 10.62 -2.27 12.37
C LEU A 60 12.04 -1.83 12.75
N SER A 61 12.98 -1.85 11.80
CA SER A 61 14.35 -1.41 12.05
C SER A 61 14.44 0.07 12.46
N THR A 62 13.61 0.93 11.88
CA THR A 62 13.56 2.34 12.28
C THR A 62 13.03 2.51 13.70
N ARG A 63 12.05 1.70 14.13
CA ARG A 63 11.58 1.69 15.53
C ARG A 63 12.69 1.31 16.51
N GLU A 64 13.43 0.25 16.24
CA GLU A 64 14.54 -0.20 17.09
C GLU A 64 15.63 0.87 17.21
N LYS A 65 15.98 1.53 16.10
CA LYS A 65 16.95 2.64 16.09
C LYS A 65 16.45 3.84 16.88
N LEU A 66 15.16 4.15 16.78
CA LEU A 66 14.54 5.25 17.51
C LEU A 66 14.53 4.97 19.01
N GLU A 67 14.21 3.75 19.43
CA GLU A 67 14.29 3.33 20.84
C GLU A 67 15.72 3.44 21.39
N THR A 68 16.71 3.01 20.61
CA THR A 68 18.14 3.14 20.99
C THR A 68 18.55 4.60 21.15
N LEU A 69 18.12 5.46 20.22
CA LEU A 69 18.38 6.90 20.29
C LEU A 69 17.73 7.52 21.52
N LEU A 70 16.45 7.21 21.80
CA LEU A 70 15.75 7.68 23.00
C LEU A 70 16.48 7.24 24.27
N HIS A 71 16.90 5.98 24.36
CA HIS A 71 17.68 5.50 25.51
C HIS A 71 19.00 6.27 25.67
N THR A 72 19.70 6.52 24.57
CA THR A 72 20.96 7.27 24.61
C THR A 72 20.72 8.71 25.07
N LEU A 73 19.62 9.32 24.63
CA LEU A 73 19.22 10.67 25.00
C LEU A 73 18.94 10.76 26.50
N VAL A 74 18.16 9.83 27.05
CA VAL A 74 17.87 9.75 28.50
C VAL A 74 19.17 9.62 29.31
N LEU A 75 20.08 8.75 28.91
CA LEU A 75 21.38 8.60 29.60
C LEU A 75 22.21 9.90 29.57
N LEU A 76 22.16 10.64 28.46
CA LEU A 76 22.87 11.91 28.33
C LEU A 76 22.21 13.01 29.17
N GLU A 77 20.88 13.07 29.17
CA GLU A 77 20.11 13.98 30.02
C GLU A 77 20.41 13.74 31.50
N ASP A 78 20.38 12.49 31.96
CA ASP A 78 20.70 12.11 33.35
C ASP A 78 22.12 12.57 33.74
N ARG A 79 23.11 12.31 32.89
CA ARG A 79 24.51 12.74 33.11
C ARG A 79 24.65 14.26 33.18
N LEU A 80 23.91 15.01 32.38
CA LEU A 80 23.93 16.47 32.39
C LEU A 80 23.27 17.03 33.66
N THR A 81 22.16 16.43 34.11
CA THR A 81 21.54 16.82 35.39
C THR A 81 22.38 16.48 36.61
N ASP A 82 23.16 15.39 36.57
CA ASP A 82 24.08 15.05 37.66
C ASP A 82 25.31 15.97 37.71
N GLN A 83 25.81 16.44 36.56
CA GLN A 83 26.89 17.43 36.52
C GLN A 83 26.48 18.84 36.98
N GLY A 84 25.19 19.18 36.91
CA GLY A 84 24.68 20.46 37.44
C GLY A 84 24.44 20.49 38.95
N LYS A 85 24.55 19.35 39.65
CA LYS A 85 24.32 19.21 41.10
C LYS A 85 25.62 19.15 41.93
N ASN A 86 26.78 19.16 41.28
CA ASN A 86 28.11 19.11 41.90
C ASN A 86 28.86 20.42 41.64
#